data_AF-A0A402DFF6-F1
#
_entry.id   AF-A0A402DFF6-F1
#
_cell.length_a   1.000
_cell.length_b   1.000
_cell.length_c   1.000
_cell.angle_alpha   90.00
_cell.angle_beta   90.00
_cell.angle_gamma   90.00
#
_symmetry.space_group_name_H-M   'P 1'
#
loop_
_entity.id
_entity.type
_entity.pdbx_description
1 polymer ?
#
loop_
_entity_poly.entity_id
_entity_poly.type
_entity_poly.pdbx_seq_one_letter_code
_entity_poly.pdbx_strand_id
1 'polypeptide(L)'
;MNSLFFGSPQYPLPFKLRIGAAVNTGYAMVGNTGSGEHPDYTAIGDTVNAAFRLESATKEIGRDLAIGATTYSHLIGLPYLHQAFEPHTVSLKGYDAKTITYGTTFDHLDRFLDANSSEEMTGITGFASRAGFGE
;
A
#
# COMPACT_ATOMS: atom_id res chain seq x y z
N MET A 1 -23.13 -4.71 0.91
CA MET A 1 -22.95 -3.64 -0.09
C MET A 1 -23.00 -2.29 0.61
N ASN A 2 -21.91 -1.86 1.24
CA ASN A 2 -21.78 -0.49 1.76
C ASN A 2 -20.44 0.05 1.26
N SER A 3 -20.48 0.79 0.15
CA SER A 3 -19.31 1.53 -0.30
C SER A 3 -19.11 2.72 0.63
N LEU A 4 -17.97 2.76 1.30
CA LEU A 4 -17.49 3.90 2.08
C LEU A 4 -17.48 5.17 1.21
N PHE A 5 -18.55 5.97 1.30
CA PHE A 5 -18.61 7.30 0.72
C PHE A 5 -17.74 8.22 1.60
N PHE A 6 -16.53 8.52 1.15
CA PHE A 6 -15.64 9.54 1.74
C PHE A 6 -16.06 10.97 1.30
N GLY A 7 -17.36 11.27 1.33
CA GLY A 7 -17.89 12.60 1.08
C GLY A 7 -18.71 13.05 2.27
N SER A 8 -18.40 14.20 2.86
CA SER A 8 -19.31 14.82 3.82
C SER A 8 -20.66 15.05 3.13
N PRO A 9 -21.81 14.74 3.75
CA PRO A 9 -23.12 14.96 3.14
C PRO A 9 -23.38 16.45 2.79
N GLN A 10 -22.63 17.35 3.43
CA GLN A 10 -22.65 18.79 3.19
C GLN A 10 -21.92 19.22 1.90
N TYR A 11 -20.95 18.43 1.41
CA TYR A 11 -20.15 18.74 0.22
C TYR A 11 -19.93 17.47 -0.60
N PRO A 12 -20.94 17.05 -1.39
CA PRO A 12 -20.77 15.93 -2.29
C PRO A 12 -19.72 16.27 -3.36
N LEU A 13 -18.71 15.41 -3.48
CA LEU A 13 -17.72 15.54 -4.55
C LEU A 13 -18.38 15.24 -5.90
N PRO A 14 -18.07 16.00 -6.97
CA PRO A 14 -18.67 15.79 -8.29
C PRO A 14 -18.23 14.47 -8.96
N PHE A 15 -17.27 13.77 -8.37
CA PHE A 15 -16.77 12.48 -8.82
C PHE A 15 -16.37 11.61 -7.62
N LYS A 16 -16.28 10.30 -7.86
CA LYS A 16 -15.81 9.34 -6.84
C LYS A 16 -14.32 9.58 -6.58
N LEU A 17 -13.97 9.96 -5.35
CA LEU A 17 -12.58 10.06 -4.92
C LEU A 17 -11.92 8.68 -4.98
N ARG A 18 -10.76 8.61 -5.63
CA ARG A 18 -9.93 7.40 -5.70
C ARG A 18 -8.58 7.72 -5.06
N ILE A 19 -8.09 6.81 -4.23
CA ILE A 19 -6.79 6.89 -3.57
C ILE A 19 -5.96 5.73 -4.09
N GLY A 20 -4.77 6.04 -4.60
CA GLY A 20 -3.74 5.06 -4.93
C GLY A 20 -2.79 4.92 -3.75
N ALA A 21 -2.38 3.70 -3.45
CA ALA A 21 -1.34 3.40 -2.48
C ALA A 21 -0.31 2.44 -3.09
N ALA A 22 0.93 2.48 -2.60
CA ALA A 22 1.89 1.46 -2.95
C ALA A 22 2.84 1.10 -1.81
N VAL A 23 3.29 -0.17 -1.82
CA VAL A 23 4.22 -0.71 -0.82
C VAL A 23 5.36 -1.41 -1.54
N ASN A 24 6.59 -0.99 -1.27
CA ASN A 24 7.79 -1.61 -1.79
C ASN A 24 8.74 -2.03 -0.66
N THR A 25 9.52 -3.08 -0.87
CA THR A 25 10.48 -3.59 0.09
C THR A 25 11.87 -3.69 -0.55
N GLY A 26 12.88 -3.18 0.15
CA GLY A 26 14.25 -3.13 -0.31
C GLY A 26 15.10 -2.24 0.59
N TYR A 27 16.38 -2.13 0.27
CA TYR A 27 17.30 -1.30 1.03
C TYR A 27 17.03 0.19 0.79
N ALA A 28 17.09 0.97 1.85
CA ALA A 28 17.02 2.42 1.84
C ALA A 28 17.92 2.98 2.95
N MET A 29 18.47 4.16 2.73
CA MET A 29 19.17 4.90 3.77
C MET A 29 18.15 5.73 4.54
N VAL A 30 18.14 5.61 5.87
CA VAL A 30 17.26 6.40 6.72
C VAL A 30 18.13 7.35 7.54
N GLY A 31 17.79 8.63 7.53
CA GLY A 31 18.55 9.63 8.27
C GLY A 31 17.96 11.01 8.17
N ASN A 32 18.61 11.94 8.87
CA ASN A 32 18.29 13.35 8.79
C ASN A 32 18.73 13.91 7.43
N THR A 33 17.77 14.47 6.70
CA THR A 33 17.99 15.15 5.43
C THR A 33 17.74 16.63 5.60
N GLY A 34 18.67 17.46 5.12
CA GLY A 34 18.65 18.91 5.24
C GLY A 34 19.78 19.44 6.13
N SER A 35 20.29 20.63 5.79
CA SER A 35 21.28 21.36 6.59
C SER A 35 20.60 22.55 7.26
N GLY A 36 20.47 22.53 8.59
CA GLY A 36 19.85 23.62 9.35
C GLY A 36 19.25 23.16 10.69
N GLU A 37 18.43 24.03 11.30
CA GLU A 37 17.79 23.80 12.61
C GLU A 37 16.58 22.87 12.58
N HIS A 38 16.14 22.44 11.39
CA HIS A 38 15.03 21.50 11.21
C HIS A 38 15.40 20.36 10.24
N PRO A 39 16.15 19.36 10.71
CA PRO A 39 16.40 18.16 9.92
C PRO A 39 15.13 17.32 9.79
N ASP A 40 14.77 16.94 8.56
CA ASP A 40 13.69 15.98 8.30
C ASP A 40 14.25 14.55 8.39
N TYR A 41 13.74 13.76 9.32
CA TYR A 41 14.08 12.33 9.37
C TYR A 41 13.29 11.58 8.29
N THR A 42 13.98 11.15 7.24
CA THR A 42 13.32 10.54 6.07
C THR A 42 14.13 9.37 5.52
N ALA A 43 13.44 8.49 4.80
CA ALA A 43 14.04 7.38 4.07
C ALA A 43 14.32 7.82 2.63
N ILE A 44 15.58 7.68 2.19
CA ILE A 44 16.03 8.00 0.85
C ILE A 44 16.64 6.75 0.22
N GLY A 45 16.23 6.45 -1.00
CA GLY A 45 16.79 5.35 -1.76
C GLY A 45 15.95 4.98 -2.97
N ASP A 46 16.53 4.13 -3.81
CA ASP A 46 15.85 3.58 -4.99
C ASP A 46 14.53 2.88 -4.63
N THR A 47 14.52 2.10 -3.53
CA THR A 47 13.32 1.42 -3.02
C THR A 47 12.16 2.39 -2.73
N VAL A 48 12.45 3.53 -2.10
CA VAL A 48 11.46 4.55 -1.73
C VAL A 48 10.96 5.26 -2.98
N ASN A 49 11.87 5.62 -3.90
CA ASN A 49 11.52 6.19 -5.19
C ASN A 49 10.63 5.25 -6.01
N ALA A 50 10.97 3.97 -6.08
CA ALA A 50 10.16 2.94 -6.73
C ALA A 50 8.75 2.85 -6.12
N ALA A 51 8.60 2.92 -4.79
CA ALA A 51 7.29 2.93 -4.13
C ALA A 51 6.42 4.10 -4.60
N PHE A 52 6.97 5.31 -4.67
CA PHE A 52 6.25 6.47 -5.20
C PHE A 52 5.84 6.29 -6.67
N ARG A 53 6.71 5.69 -7.49
CA ARG A 53 6.38 5.41 -8.90
C ARG A 53 5.32 4.33 -9.05
N LEU A 54 5.34 3.31 -8.19
CA LEU A 54 4.29 2.28 -8.14
C LEU A 54 2.94 2.86 -7.72
N GLU A 55 2.90 3.77 -6.75
CA GLU A 55 1.67 4.48 -6.36
C GLU A 55 1.10 5.21 -7.56
N SER A 56 1.93 5.94 -8.30
CA SER A 56 1.47 6.64 -9.50
C SER A 56 0.99 5.68 -10.60
N ALA A 57 1.60 4.49 -10.70
CA ALA A 57 1.22 3.45 -11.65
C ALA A 57 -0.12 2.78 -11.31
N THR A 58 -0.63 2.88 -10.07
CA THR A 58 -1.96 2.36 -9.68
C THR A 58 -3.07 2.86 -10.60
N LYS A 59 -2.95 4.13 -11.07
CA LYS A 59 -3.88 4.75 -12.00
C LYS A 59 -3.86 4.10 -13.39
N GLU A 60 -2.69 3.68 -13.85
CA GLU A 60 -2.51 3.03 -15.15
C GLU A 60 -3.09 1.61 -15.13
N ILE A 61 -2.83 0.86 -14.05
CA ILE A 61 -3.32 -0.52 -13.91
C ILE A 61 -4.77 -0.60 -13.40
N GLY A 62 -5.39 0.53 -13.03
CA GLY A 62 -6.78 0.59 -12.56
C GLY A 62 -7.01 -0.06 -11.19
N ARG A 63 -5.97 -0.10 -10.34
CA ARG A 63 -6.00 -0.72 -9.00
C ARG A 63 -5.89 0.35 -7.91
N ASP A 64 -6.23 -0.01 -6.67
CA ASP A 64 -6.17 0.93 -5.54
C ASP A 64 -4.84 0.79 -4.77
N LEU A 65 -4.26 -0.41 -4.76
CA LEU A 65 -2.98 -0.70 -4.13
C LEU A 65 -2.06 -1.45 -5.11
N ALA A 66 -0.79 -1.05 -5.17
CA ALA A 66 0.25 -1.76 -5.90
C ALA A 66 1.40 -2.15 -4.96
N ILE A 67 1.85 -3.41 -5.00
CA ILE A 67 3.00 -3.86 -4.23
C ILE A 67 4.15 -4.30 -5.13
N GLY A 68 5.37 -4.01 -4.71
CA GLY A 68 6.58 -4.46 -5.42
C GLY A 68 6.75 -5.98 -5.37
N ALA A 69 7.52 -6.52 -6.32
CA ALA A 69 7.77 -7.97 -6.38
C ALA A 69 8.41 -8.52 -5.10
N THR A 70 9.36 -7.80 -4.50
CA THR A 70 9.98 -8.20 -3.22
C THR A 70 8.95 -8.25 -2.09
N THR A 71 8.06 -7.25 -2.01
CA THR A 71 6.97 -7.22 -1.03
C THR A 71 6.08 -8.45 -1.20
N TYR A 72 5.65 -8.73 -2.44
CA TYR A 72 4.82 -9.89 -2.75
C TYR A 72 5.50 -11.20 -2.36
N SER A 73 6.80 -11.34 -2.63
CA SER A 73 7.58 -12.52 -2.26
C SER A 73 7.59 -12.78 -0.76
N HIS A 74 7.60 -11.73 0.08
CA HIS A 74 7.52 -11.89 1.54
C HIS A 74 6.14 -12.32 2.04
N LEU A 75 5.09 -12.17 1.23
CA LEU A 75 3.74 -12.61 1.57
C LEU A 75 3.45 -14.04 1.10
N ILE A 76 4.35 -14.65 0.32
CA ILE A 76 4.20 -16.03 -0.15
C ILE A 76 4.05 -16.95 1.06
N GLY A 77 2.97 -17.74 1.08
CA GLY A 77 2.59 -18.61 2.19
C GLY A 77 1.31 -18.17 2.89
N LEU A 78 0.88 -16.91 2.72
CA LEU A 78 -0.42 -16.46 3.21
C LEU A 78 -1.56 -17.02 2.34
N PRO A 79 -2.63 -17.57 2.95
CA PRO A 79 -3.80 -17.99 2.21
C PRO A 79 -4.42 -16.84 1.42
N TYR A 80 -4.99 -17.19 0.26
CA TYR A 80 -5.69 -16.27 -0.65
C TYR A 80 -4.83 -15.18 -1.32
N LEU A 81 -3.50 -15.18 -1.15
CA LEU A 81 -2.62 -14.16 -1.75
C LEU A 81 -2.81 -14.01 -3.28
N HIS A 82 -2.79 -15.12 -4.02
CA HIS A 82 -2.94 -15.13 -5.48
C HIS A 82 -4.32 -14.68 -5.96
N GLN A 83 -5.33 -14.72 -5.08
CA GLN A 83 -6.70 -14.28 -5.40
C GLN A 83 -6.86 -12.79 -5.10
N ALA A 84 -6.16 -12.32 -4.06
CA ALA A 84 -6.18 -10.93 -3.65
C ALA A 84 -5.35 -10.04 -4.58
N PHE A 85 -4.22 -10.53 -5.09
CA PHE A 85 -3.24 -9.73 -5.83
C PHE A 85 -3.00 -10.27 -7.23
N GLU A 86 -3.18 -9.41 -8.23
CA GLU A 86 -2.98 -9.73 -9.64
C GLU A 86 -1.65 -9.19 -10.16
N PRO A 87 -0.87 -9.97 -10.93
CA PRO A 87 0.38 -9.47 -11.50
C PRO A 87 0.14 -8.47 -12.63
N HIS A 88 0.88 -7.38 -12.61
CA HIS A 88 0.92 -6.35 -13.63
C HIS A 88 2.37 -6.02 -14.01
N THR A 89 2.56 -5.56 -15.23
CA THR A 89 3.85 -5.08 -15.72
C THR A 89 3.71 -3.60 -16.01
N VAL A 90 4.52 -2.78 -15.33
CA VAL A 90 4.47 -1.31 -15.43
C VAL A 90 5.82 -0.75 -15.81
N SER A 91 5.83 0.35 -16.55
CA SER A 91 7.05 1.09 -16.88
C SER A 91 7.22 2.23 -15.89
N LEU A 92 8.23 2.15 -15.01
CA LEU A 92 8.49 3.20 -14.02
C LEU A 92 9.44 4.24 -14.61
N LYS A 93 9.06 5.52 -14.54
CA LYS A 93 9.93 6.62 -15.00
C LYS A 93 11.26 6.59 -14.25
N GLY A 94 12.37 6.54 -14.99
CA GLY A 94 13.73 6.43 -14.44
C GLY A 94 14.26 5.00 -14.33
N TYR A 95 13.45 4.01 -14.70
CA TYR A 95 13.85 2.61 -14.81
C TYR A 95 13.80 2.18 -16.28
N ASP A 96 14.88 1.56 -16.74
CA ASP A 96 15.00 1.09 -18.13
C ASP A 96 14.23 -0.23 -18.37
N ALA A 97 14.08 -1.03 -17.32
CA ALA A 97 13.37 -2.30 -17.35
C ALA A 97 11.90 -2.13 -16.92
N LYS A 98 11.02 -2.92 -17.56
CA LYS A 98 9.64 -3.08 -17.08
C LYS A 98 9.64 -3.76 -15.72
N THR A 99 8.92 -3.19 -14.77
CA THR A 99 8.85 -3.68 -13.38
C THR A 99 7.60 -4.50 -13.19
N ILE A 100 7.74 -5.68 -12.56
CA ILE A 100 6.60 -6.49 -12.12
C ILE A 100 6.08 -5.91 -10.81
N THR A 101 4.78 -5.67 -10.76
CA THR A 101 4.06 -5.25 -9.56
C THR A 101 2.81 -6.09 -9.40
N TYR A 102 2.28 -6.18 -8.18
CA TYR A 102 1.07 -6.90 -7.88
C TYR A 102 0.01 -5.92 -7.40
N GLY A 103 -1.09 -5.84 -8.13
CA GLY A 103 -2.17 -4.89 -7.91
C GLY A 103 -3.36 -5.52 -7.20
N THR A 104 -4.02 -4.74 -6.35
CA THR A 104 -5.29 -5.14 -5.70
C THR A 104 -6.24 -3.95 -5.54
N THR A 105 -7.50 -4.25 -5.22
CA THR A 105 -8.49 -3.24 -4.81
C THR A 105 -8.62 -3.24 -3.30
N PHE A 106 -9.11 -2.15 -2.70
CA PHE A 106 -9.30 -2.14 -1.24
C PHE A 106 -10.31 -3.19 -0.76
N ASP A 107 -11.30 -3.54 -1.58
CA ASP A 107 -12.25 -4.62 -1.27
C ASP A 107 -11.58 -6.00 -1.24
N HIS A 108 -10.67 -6.27 -2.19
CA HIS A 108 -9.90 -7.52 -2.22
C HIS A 108 -8.88 -7.56 -1.07
N LEU A 109 -8.26 -6.42 -0.76
CA LEU A 109 -7.34 -6.29 0.36
C LEU A 109 -8.02 -6.54 1.70
N ASP A 110 -9.20 -5.97 1.93
CA ASP A 110 -9.98 -6.16 3.16
C ASP A 110 -10.28 -7.65 3.39
N ARG A 111 -10.79 -8.33 2.35
CA ARG A 111 -11.02 -9.78 2.38
C ARG A 111 -9.75 -10.60 2.63
N PHE A 112 -8.63 -10.18 2.05
CA PHE A 112 -7.34 -10.83 2.27
C PHE A 112 -6.87 -10.67 3.72
N LEU A 113 -6.98 -9.46 4.26
CA LEU A 113 -6.60 -9.16 5.64
C LEU A 113 -7.49 -9.93 6.61
N ASP A 114 -8.81 -9.93 6.42
CA ASP A 114 -9.75 -10.68 7.26
C ASP A 114 -9.42 -12.17 7.30
N ALA A 115 -9.14 -12.77 6.14
CA ALA A 115 -8.78 -14.18 6.04
C ALA A 115 -7.43 -14.54 6.68
N ASN A 116 -6.58 -13.55 6.96
CA ASN A 116 -5.26 -13.69 7.57
C ASN A 116 -5.19 -13.08 8.99
N SER A 117 -6.30 -12.53 9.51
CA SER A 117 -6.37 -11.86 10.81
C SER A 117 -6.74 -12.80 11.96
N SER A 118 -7.15 -14.04 11.69
CA SER A 118 -7.50 -15.02 12.72
C SER A 118 -6.27 -15.72 13.31
N GLU A 119 -5.76 -15.17 14.42
CA GLU A 119 -4.98 -15.79 15.53
C GLU A 119 -3.79 -16.75 15.26
N GLU A 120 -3.51 -17.23 14.06
CA GLU A 120 -2.40 -18.19 13.82
C GLU A 120 -1.03 -17.54 13.59
N MET A 121 -0.91 -16.20 13.64
CA MET A 121 0.38 -15.51 13.40
C MET A 121 0.74 -14.43 14.43
N THR A 122 -0.02 -14.25 15.51
CA THR A 122 0.31 -13.28 16.57
C THR A 122 1.07 -13.95 17.72
N GLY A 123 2.32 -14.34 17.43
CA GLY A 123 3.37 -14.48 18.45
C GLY A 123 3.93 -13.12 18.93
N ILE A 124 3.35 -12.00 18.48
CA ILE A 124 3.73 -10.64 18.89
C ILE A 124 2.47 -9.79 19.14
N THR A 125 1.86 -10.03 20.29
CA THR A 125 0.86 -9.16 20.90
C THR A 125 1.47 -7.79 21.22
N GLY A 126 0.85 -6.72 20.69
CA GLY A 126 0.86 -5.43 21.38
C GLY A 126 0.98 -4.17 20.52
N PHE A 127 -0.03 -3.83 19.71
CA PHE A 127 -0.49 -2.43 19.53
C PHE A 127 -1.72 -2.33 18.61
N ALA A 128 -2.91 -2.69 19.09
CA ALA A 128 -4.18 -2.16 18.58
C ALA A 128 -5.35 -2.63 19.46
N SER A 129 -5.32 -2.28 20.74
CA SER A 129 -6.54 -2.26 21.53
C SER A 129 -7.43 -1.14 21.01
N ARG A 130 -8.38 -1.51 20.14
CA ARG A 130 -9.78 -1.05 20.12
C ARG A 130 -10.02 0.24 20.93
N ALA A 131 -9.77 1.40 20.33
CA ALA A 131 -10.33 2.65 20.82
C ALA A 131 -11.77 2.74 20.30
N GLY A 132 -12.71 2.29 21.13
CA GLY A 132 -14.13 2.57 20.93
C GLY A 132 -14.37 4.08 20.97
N PHE A 133 -15.09 4.57 19.97
CA PHE A 133 -15.80 5.84 20.03
C PHE A 133 -17.29 5.53 20.05
N GLY A 134 -17.98 6.02 21.07
CA GLY A 134 -19.43 5.97 21.22
C GLY A 134 -19.83 5.58 22.63
N GLU A 135 -19.98 6.55 23.52
CA GLU A 135 -21.28 7.16 23.83
C GLU A 135 -21.12 8.68 23.94
#